data_AF-A0A536H7H0-F1
#
_entry.id   AF-A0A536H7H0-F1
#
_cell.length_a   1.000
_cell.length_b   1.000
_cell.length_c   1.000
_cell.angle_alpha   90.00
_cell.angle_beta   90.00
_cell.angle_gamma   90.00
#
_symmetry.space_group_name_H-M   'P 1'
#
loop_
_entity.id
_entity.type
_entity.pdbx_description
1 polymer ?
#
loop_
_entity_poly.entity_id
_entity_poly.type
_entity_poly.pdbx_seq_one_letter_code
_entity_poly.pdbx_strand_id
1 'polypeptide(L)'
;MSLLPTLALRVTDLGNSIAFYRDRVGFTLVETDLDHDVAIFLDSDGDPMLLAGPGAGDLTPFMAEQHDILKPGEAIGFHGGDLVEREADLRSRGVEDLQVAESQFGDTTLSLKDPAGYILSFISSPQRSPEEHLAVYARMPDELDAALAGLSEFDLELTKEAASWSIRQIIHHVTDGDLLFLTGMRAALMAPGQLYKPNNFGGNDLVSENLDYAHRPIAPALALSRAVHDYVLELAQLPGAWERFSQRDGGRQVSFGDSVTFAIRHSVEHIEEIREIRIVHGL
;
A
#
# COMPACT_ATOMS: atom_id res chain seq x y z
N MET A 1 -24.29 3.75 9.51
CA MET A 1 -23.32 3.08 10.41
C MET A 1 -22.02 3.83 10.23
N SER A 2 -21.43 4.37 11.31
CA SER A 2 -20.06 4.89 11.24
C SER A 2 -19.14 3.72 10.93
N LEU A 3 -18.36 3.80 9.86
CA LEU A 3 -17.32 2.82 9.56
C LEU A 3 -16.18 3.08 10.55
N LEU A 4 -15.86 2.10 11.38
CA LEU A 4 -14.71 2.20 12.28
C LEU A 4 -13.42 2.30 11.43
N PRO A 5 -12.44 3.15 11.83
CA PRO A 5 -11.14 3.22 11.19
C PRO A 5 -10.45 1.87 11.04
N THR A 6 -9.85 1.65 9.87
CA THR A 6 -8.96 0.49 9.61
C THR A 6 -7.49 0.85 9.72
N LEU A 7 -7.17 2.15 9.84
CA LEU A 7 -5.82 2.68 9.94
C LEU A 7 -5.70 3.64 11.13
N ALA A 8 -4.65 3.48 11.94
CA ALA A 8 -4.34 4.40 13.03
C ALA A 8 -2.89 4.88 13.00
N LEU A 9 -2.69 6.16 13.34
CA LEU A 9 -1.38 6.81 13.45
C LEU A 9 -1.17 7.30 14.88
N ARG A 10 -0.04 6.94 15.49
CA ARG A 10 0.38 7.51 16.77
C ARG A 10 1.16 8.80 16.53
N VAL A 11 0.66 9.91 17.04
CA VAL A 11 1.23 11.24 16.85
C VAL A 11 1.73 11.81 18.19
N THR A 12 2.76 12.64 18.13
CA THR A 12 3.37 13.23 19.33
C THR A 12 2.59 14.42 19.89
N ASP A 13 1.77 15.06 19.05
CA ASP A 13 0.90 16.18 19.40
C ASP A 13 -0.40 16.07 18.59
N LEU A 14 -1.48 15.67 19.25
CA LEU A 14 -2.78 15.46 18.60
C LEU A 14 -3.37 16.78 18.07
N GLY A 15 -3.25 17.88 18.81
CA GLY A 15 -3.81 19.16 18.41
C GLY A 15 -3.14 19.72 17.16
N ASN A 16 -1.82 19.65 17.11
CA ASN A 16 -1.04 20.04 15.94
C ASN A 16 -1.34 19.15 14.73
N SER A 17 -1.48 17.84 14.95
CA SER A 17 -1.79 16.88 13.89
C SER A 17 -3.21 17.11 13.34
N ILE A 18 -4.21 17.31 14.19
CA ILE A 18 -5.59 17.66 13.76
C ILE A 18 -5.58 18.89 12.86
N ALA A 19 -4.88 19.96 13.27
CA ALA A 19 -4.77 21.18 12.47
C ALA A 19 -4.08 20.91 11.13
N PHE A 20 -3.01 20.11 11.11
CA PHE A 20 -2.31 19.75 9.89
C PHE A 20 -3.22 18.98 8.90
N TYR A 21 -3.82 17.86 9.33
CA TYR A 21 -4.63 17.03 8.45
C TYR A 21 -5.89 17.77 7.94
N ARG A 22 -6.54 18.57 8.80
CA ARG A 22 -7.72 19.36 8.42
C ARG A 22 -7.37 20.55 7.53
N ASP A 23 -6.46 21.40 7.99
CA ASP A 23 -6.25 22.72 7.40
C ASP A 23 -5.22 22.71 6.28
N ARG A 24 -4.23 21.81 6.34
CA ARG A 24 -3.14 21.72 5.35
C ARG A 24 -3.41 20.63 4.32
N VAL A 25 -3.69 19.40 4.77
CA VAL A 25 -3.92 18.26 3.86
C VAL A 25 -5.33 18.26 3.27
N GLY A 26 -6.31 18.86 3.98
CA GLY A 26 -7.69 18.97 3.51
C GLY A 26 -8.56 17.74 3.79
N PHE A 27 -8.16 16.89 4.76
CA PHE A 27 -8.99 15.77 5.22
C PHE A 27 -10.15 16.25 6.10
N THR A 28 -11.19 15.44 6.21
CA THR A 28 -12.42 15.81 6.93
C THR A 28 -12.38 15.26 8.34
N LEU A 29 -12.27 16.13 9.36
CA LEU A 29 -12.42 15.73 10.76
C LEU A 29 -13.87 15.29 11.03
N VAL A 30 -14.03 14.07 11.53
CA VAL A 30 -15.34 13.48 11.88
C VAL A 30 -15.64 13.66 13.35
N GLU A 31 -14.69 13.26 14.20
CA GLU A 31 -14.89 13.20 15.64
C GLU A 31 -13.57 13.46 16.38
N THR A 32 -13.66 14.01 17.58
CA THR A 32 -12.53 14.14 18.51
C THR A 32 -13.01 13.72 19.88
N ASP A 33 -12.30 12.75 20.47
CA ASP A 33 -12.50 12.29 21.83
C ASP A 33 -11.25 12.66 22.65
N LEU A 34 -11.35 13.78 23.36
CA LEU A 34 -10.26 14.31 24.17
C LEU A 34 -10.01 13.51 25.45
N ASP A 35 -11.00 12.74 25.92
CA ASP A 35 -10.84 11.92 27.12
C ASP A 35 -9.96 10.70 26.82
N HIS A 36 -10.02 10.20 25.58
CA HIS A 36 -9.17 9.10 25.09
C HIS A 36 -7.99 9.55 24.23
N ASP A 37 -7.83 10.87 24.02
CA ASP A 37 -6.77 11.49 23.21
C ASP A 37 -6.72 10.94 21.77
N VAL A 38 -7.88 10.86 21.12
CA VAL A 38 -8.03 10.38 19.74
C VAL A 38 -8.87 11.32 18.86
N ALA A 39 -8.62 11.28 17.55
CA ALA A 39 -9.44 11.96 16.55
C ALA A 39 -9.65 11.09 15.31
N ILE A 40 -10.84 11.13 14.73
CA ILE A 40 -11.20 10.37 13.53
C ILE A 40 -11.33 11.33 12.34
N PHE A 41 -10.71 10.97 11.22
CA PHE A 41 -10.77 11.67 9.95
C PHE A 41 -11.32 10.77 8.85
N LEU A 42 -11.92 11.39 7.83
CA LEU A 42 -12.04 10.80 6.51
C LEU A 42 -10.91 11.34 5.63
N ASP A 43 -10.20 10.44 4.96
CA ASP A 43 -9.16 10.78 4.00
C ASP A 43 -9.74 11.30 2.66
N SER A 44 -8.89 11.46 1.64
CA SER A 44 -9.32 11.92 0.31
C SER A 44 -10.25 10.94 -0.42
N ASP A 45 -10.22 9.66 -0.04
CA ASP A 45 -11.06 8.60 -0.60
C ASP A 45 -12.35 8.40 0.21
N GLY A 46 -12.48 9.09 1.35
CA GLY A 46 -13.60 8.95 2.27
C GLY A 46 -13.43 7.78 3.24
N ASP A 47 -12.25 7.17 3.30
CA ASP A 47 -11.94 6.06 4.20
C ASP A 47 -11.58 6.61 5.59
N PRO A 48 -12.09 5.99 6.68
CA PRO A 48 -11.87 6.45 8.04
C PRO A 48 -10.47 6.10 8.54
N MET A 49 -9.77 7.08 9.12
CA MET A 49 -8.51 6.91 9.82
C MET A 49 -8.54 7.52 11.21
N LEU A 50 -7.71 7.02 12.12
CA LEU A 50 -7.59 7.47 13.50
C LEU A 50 -6.22 8.10 13.76
N LEU A 51 -6.20 9.27 14.39
CA LEU A 51 -5.02 9.86 15.01
C LEU A 51 -5.09 9.64 16.51
N ALA A 52 -4.03 9.09 17.08
CA ALA A 52 -3.90 8.81 18.50
C ALA A 52 -2.76 9.64 19.10
N GLY A 53 -3.09 10.53 20.03
CA GLY A 53 -2.10 11.34 20.74
C GLY A 53 -1.29 10.54 21.77
N PRO A 54 -0.34 11.20 22.46
CA PRO A 54 0.56 10.54 23.41
C PRO A 54 -0.14 9.99 24.66
N GLY A 55 -1.34 10.47 24.99
CA GLY A 55 -2.18 9.97 26.08
C GLY A 55 -3.07 8.79 25.70
N ALA A 56 -3.14 8.44 24.41
CA ALA A 56 -4.04 7.40 23.93
C ALA A 56 -3.57 6.00 24.35
N GLY A 57 -4.46 5.28 25.06
CA GLY A 57 -4.25 3.93 25.55
C GLY A 57 -4.41 2.84 24.48
N ASP A 58 -5.23 1.84 24.79
CA ASP A 58 -5.63 0.81 23.85
C ASP A 58 -6.55 1.40 22.78
N LEU A 59 -6.16 1.28 21.51
CA LEU A 59 -6.92 1.81 20.38
C LEU A 59 -7.99 0.84 19.88
N THR A 60 -7.92 -0.44 20.25
CA THR A 60 -8.83 -1.50 19.77
C THR A 60 -10.31 -1.13 19.82
N PRO A 61 -10.84 -0.45 20.88
CA PRO A 61 -12.25 -0.06 20.95
C PRO A 61 -12.70 0.92 19.86
N PHE A 62 -11.77 1.66 19.28
CA PHE A 62 -12.01 2.69 18.26
C PHE A 62 -11.74 2.20 16.85
N MET A 63 -11.24 0.97 16.69
CA MET A 63 -10.79 0.42 15.41
C MET A 63 -11.72 -0.67 14.91
N ALA A 64 -11.74 -0.89 13.60
CA ALA A 64 -12.37 -2.06 13.01
C ALA A 64 -11.70 -3.35 13.52
N GLU A 65 -12.40 -4.49 13.47
CA GLU A 65 -11.86 -5.79 13.90
C GLU A 65 -10.53 -6.12 13.19
N GLN A 66 -10.43 -5.80 11.90
CA GLN A 66 -9.17 -5.84 11.15
C GLN A 66 -8.69 -4.41 10.93
N HIS A 67 -7.51 -4.10 11.46
CA HIS A 67 -6.91 -2.77 11.36
C HIS A 67 -5.39 -2.84 11.45
N ASP A 68 -4.74 -1.76 11.02
CA ASP A 68 -3.31 -1.56 11.14
C ASP A 68 -3.02 -0.30 11.97
N ILE A 69 -2.00 -0.37 12.83
CA ILE A 69 -1.48 0.77 13.59
C ILE A 69 -0.07 1.01 13.08
N LEU A 70 0.16 2.11 12.37
CA LEU A 70 1.46 2.38 11.77
C LEU A 70 2.49 2.81 12.80
N LYS A 71 3.74 2.49 12.51
CA LYS A 71 4.90 2.94 13.28
C LYS A 71 5.29 4.35 12.82
N PRO A 72 5.79 5.19 13.73
CA PRO A 72 6.28 6.52 13.37
C PRO A 72 7.27 6.49 12.21
N GLY A 73 7.05 7.33 11.19
CA GLY A 73 7.92 7.43 10.02
C GLY A 73 7.51 6.54 8.83
N GLU A 74 6.54 5.64 8.99
CA GLU A 74 6.02 4.83 7.89
C GLU A 74 5.28 5.68 6.85
N ALA A 75 5.24 5.19 5.61
CA ALA A 75 4.53 5.81 4.51
C ALA A 75 3.06 5.36 4.44
N ILE A 76 2.20 6.26 4.01
CA ILE A 76 0.76 6.06 3.89
C ILE A 76 0.34 6.45 2.48
N GLY A 77 -0.18 5.48 1.73
CA GLY A 77 -0.64 5.68 0.36
C GLY A 77 -2.10 6.12 0.31
N PHE A 78 -2.37 7.17 -0.46
CA PHE A 78 -3.71 7.67 -0.79
C PHE A 78 -3.89 7.70 -2.30
N HIS A 79 -5.14 7.60 -2.78
CA HIS A 79 -5.40 7.92 -4.17
C HIS A 79 -5.09 9.40 -4.44
N GLY A 80 -4.30 9.66 -5.48
CA GLY A 80 -3.85 11.00 -5.82
C GLY A 80 -4.79 11.79 -6.73
N GLY A 81 -5.68 11.12 -7.47
CA GLY A 81 -6.52 11.78 -8.47
C GLY A 81 -5.69 12.61 -9.47
N ASP A 82 -6.08 13.87 -9.65
CA ASP A 82 -5.26 14.86 -10.36
C ASP A 82 -4.19 15.43 -9.43
N LEU A 83 -2.95 14.96 -9.58
CA LEU A 83 -1.84 15.40 -8.73
C LEU A 83 -1.41 16.85 -8.98
N VAL A 84 -1.71 17.43 -10.14
CA VAL A 84 -1.41 18.84 -10.42
C VAL A 84 -2.35 19.72 -9.61
N GLU A 85 -3.65 19.41 -9.62
CA GLU A 85 -4.63 20.11 -8.79
C GLU A 85 -4.34 19.88 -7.30
N ARG A 86 -3.98 18.64 -6.91
CA ARG A 86 -3.64 18.30 -5.52
C ARG A 86 -2.41 19.06 -5.03
N GLU A 87 -1.36 19.14 -5.82
CA GLU A 87 -0.16 19.91 -5.49
C GLU A 87 -0.50 21.40 -5.33
N ALA A 88 -1.27 21.96 -6.25
CA ALA A 88 -1.70 23.36 -6.18
C ALA A 88 -2.54 23.65 -4.92
N ASP A 89 -3.47 22.76 -4.55
CA ASP A 89 -4.27 22.87 -3.33
C ASP A 89 -3.38 22.84 -2.08
N LEU A 90 -2.50 21.84 -1.96
CA LEU A 90 -1.56 21.72 -0.83
C LEU A 90 -0.65 22.94 -0.68
N ARG A 91 -0.11 23.47 -1.80
CA ARG A 91 0.69 24.71 -1.78
C ARG A 91 -0.12 25.93 -1.37
N SER A 92 -1.36 26.04 -1.85
CA SER A 92 -2.26 27.15 -1.45
C SER A 92 -2.58 27.14 0.05
N ARG A 93 -2.56 25.94 0.64
CA ARG A 93 -2.71 25.71 2.08
C ARG A 93 -1.40 25.77 2.84
N GLY A 94 -0.29 26.19 2.23
CA GLY A 94 0.99 26.43 2.89
C GLY A 94 1.82 25.17 3.17
N VAL A 95 1.61 24.08 2.43
CA VAL A 95 2.54 22.96 2.40
C VAL A 95 3.65 23.27 1.38
N GLU A 96 4.88 23.44 1.86
CA GLU A 96 6.02 23.80 1.01
C GLU A 96 6.87 22.59 0.61
N ASP A 97 7.09 21.66 1.54
CA ASP A 97 7.93 20.47 1.40
C ASP A 97 7.21 19.32 0.67
N LEU A 98 6.86 19.57 -0.58
CA LEU A 98 6.29 18.56 -1.49
C LEU A 98 7.37 17.93 -2.35
N GLN A 99 7.35 16.60 -2.46
CA GLN A 99 8.22 15.83 -3.33
C GLN A 99 7.38 15.13 -4.41
N VAL A 100 7.81 15.22 -5.66
CA VAL A 100 7.19 14.50 -6.77
C VAL A 100 8.18 13.50 -7.31
N ALA A 101 7.76 12.25 -7.41
CA ALA A 101 8.51 11.17 -8.01
C ALA A 101 7.67 10.46 -9.07
N GLU A 102 8.30 10.04 -10.15
CA GLU A 102 7.69 9.19 -11.17
C GLU A 102 8.39 7.83 -11.13
N SER A 103 7.60 6.77 -11.01
CA SER A 103 8.10 5.39 -11.06
C SER A 103 8.45 5.00 -12.50
N GLN A 104 9.21 3.92 -12.66
CA GLN A 104 9.55 3.36 -13.99
C GLN A 104 8.32 3.07 -14.87
N PHE A 105 7.15 2.83 -14.26
CA PHE A 105 5.92 2.49 -14.97
C PHE A 105 4.99 3.69 -15.18
N GLY A 106 5.43 4.89 -14.79
CA GLY A 106 4.69 6.15 -15.02
C GLY A 106 3.65 6.47 -13.95
N ASP A 107 3.62 5.72 -12.84
CA ASP A 107 2.86 6.17 -11.66
C ASP A 107 3.60 7.36 -11.06
N THR A 108 2.87 8.45 -10.84
CA THR A 108 3.38 9.66 -10.21
C THR A 108 2.95 9.66 -8.75
N THR A 109 3.89 9.95 -7.85
CA THR A 109 3.65 10.07 -6.42
C THR A 109 3.99 11.48 -5.97
N LEU A 110 3.04 12.12 -5.29
CA LEU A 110 3.24 13.37 -4.57
C LEU A 110 3.30 13.08 -3.08
N SER A 111 4.48 13.25 -2.47
CA SER A 111 4.71 12.96 -1.06
C SER A 111 4.97 14.22 -0.22
N LEU A 112 4.53 14.17 1.03
CA LEU A 112 4.82 15.15 2.07
C LEU A 112 4.98 14.48 3.42
N LYS A 113 5.68 15.14 4.36
CA LYS A 113 5.76 14.67 5.74
C LYS A 113 4.70 15.34 6.61
N ASP A 114 4.09 14.57 7.49
CA ASP A 114 3.24 15.09 8.55
C ASP A 114 4.11 15.59 9.75
N PRO A 115 3.50 16.24 10.76
CA PRO A 115 4.23 16.72 11.94
C PRO A 115 4.86 15.62 12.80
N ALA A 116 4.34 14.39 12.74
CA ALA A 116 4.89 13.24 13.45
C ALA A 116 5.95 12.46 12.63
N GLY A 117 6.21 12.89 11.40
CA GLY A 117 7.23 12.34 10.51
C GLY A 117 6.75 11.24 9.56
N TYR A 118 5.46 10.87 9.58
CA TYR A 118 4.87 9.97 8.59
C TYR A 118 4.94 10.57 7.20
N ILE A 119 5.07 9.72 6.19
CA ILE A 119 5.11 10.14 4.79
C ILE A 119 3.73 9.92 4.18
N LEU A 120 3.02 10.99 3.87
CA LEU A 120 1.76 10.92 3.13
C LEU A 120 2.09 10.90 1.64
N SER A 121 1.65 9.88 0.91
CA SER A 121 1.93 9.68 -0.51
C SER A 121 0.64 9.62 -1.30
N PHE A 122 0.39 10.65 -2.12
CA PHE A 122 -0.73 10.70 -3.07
C PHE A 122 -0.27 10.12 -4.40
N ILE A 123 -0.89 9.01 -4.82
CA ILE A 123 -0.42 8.23 -5.97
C ILE A 123 -1.45 8.31 -7.09
N SER A 124 -1.01 8.73 -8.28
CA SER A 124 -1.81 8.70 -9.49
C SER A 124 -1.14 7.81 -10.54
N SER A 125 -1.89 6.82 -10.99
CA SER A 125 -1.46 5.92 -12.05
C SER A 125 -1.91 6.46 -13.40
N PRO A 126 -1.10 6.31 -14.47
CA PRO A 126 -1.49 6.75 -15.79
C PRO A 126 -2.70 5.94 -16.26
N GLN A 127 -3.60 6.59 -17.00
CA GLN A 127 -4.68 5.87 -17.65
C GLN A 127 -4.09 4.94 -18.72
N ARG A 128 -4.27 3.63 -18.52
CA ARG A 128 -3.92 2.62 -19.52
C ARG A 128 -5.16 1.79 -19.87
N SER A 129 -5.20 1.25 -21.08
CA SER A 129 -6.21 0.25 -21.45
C SER A 129 -6.05 -1.03 -20.61
N PRO A 130 -7.08 -1.91 -20.56
CA PRO A 130 -6.93 -3.23 -19.96
C PRO A 130 -5.72 -4.01 -20.51
N GLU A 131 -5.51 -3.97 -21.83
CA GLU A 131 -4.41 -4.66 -22.50
C GLU A 131 -3.05 -4.09 -22.09
N GLU A 132 -2.93 -2.77 -21.96
CA GLU A 132 -1.70 -2.12 -21.51
C GLU A 132 -1.38 -2.45 -20.06
N HIS A 133 -2.39 -2.50 -19.17
CA HIS A 133 -2.19 -2.94 -17.79
C HIS A 133 -1.71 -4.39 -17.72
N LEU A 134 -2.35 -5.29 -18.46
CA LEU A 134 -1.94 -6.70 -18.49
C LEU A 134 -0.53 -6.88 -19.06
N ALA A 135 -0.14 -6.07 -20.04
CA ALA A 135 1.22 -6.09 -20.57
C ALA A 135 2.27 -5.63 -19.54
N VAL A 136 1.93 -4.64 -18.69
CA VAL A 136 2.79 -4.25 -17.56
C VAL A 136 2.83 -5.36 -16.51
N TYR A 137 1.67 -5.88 -16.10
CA TYR A 137 1.58 -6.96 -15.12
C TYR A 137 2.37 -8.21 -15.53
N ALA A 138 2.35 -8.56 -16.81
CA ALA A 138 3.11 -9.68 -17.36
C ALA A 138 4.64 -9.53 -17.22
N ARG A 139 5.14 -8.29 -17.13
CA ARG A 139 6.58 -8.01 -17.02
C ARG A 139 7.10 -7.99 -15.59
N MET A 140 6.24 -7.88 -14.59
CA MET A 140 6.68 -7.71 -13.18
C MET A 140 7.64 -8.80 -12.70
N PRO A 141 7.43 -10.10 -13.00
CA PRO A 141 8.38 -11.12 -12.58
C PRO A 141 9.77 -10.99 -13.24
N ASP A 142 9.82 -10.52 -14.49
CA ASP A 142 11.09 -10.26 -15.19
C ASP A 142 11.81 -9.02 -14.63
N GLU A 143 11.05 -8.00 -14.23
CA GLU A 143 11.61 -6.80 -13.58
C GLU A 143 12.14 -7.10 -12.19
N LEU A 144 11.48 -8.00 -11.44
CA LEU A 144 11.99 -8.51 -10.17
C LEU A 144 13.29 -9.30 -10.39
N ASP A 145 13.33 -10.23 -11.34
CA ASP A 145 14.55 -10.96 -11.67
C ASP A 145 15.69 -10.02 -12.10
N ALA A 146 15.39 -8.97 -12.85
CA ALA A 146 16.37 -7.96 -13.23
C ALA A 146 16.90 -7.17 -12.02
N ALA A 147 16.03 -6.81 -11.06
CA ALA A 147 16.43 -6.14 -9.82
C ALA A 147 17.32 -7.03 -8.93
N LEU A 148 17.18 -8.36 -9.03
CA LEU A 148 17.97 -9.34 -8.30
C LEU A 148 19.24 -9.80 -9.04
N ALA A 149 19.37 -9.45 -10.32
CA ALA A 149 20.49 -9.89 -11.14
C ALA A 149 21.84 -9.44 -10.55
N GLY A 150 22.74 -10.40 -10.35
CA GLY A 150 24.09 -10.18 -9.84
C GLY A 150 24.21 -10.17 -8.32
N LEU A 151 23.11 -10.26 -7.56
CA LEU A 151 23.15 -10.34 -6.11
C LEU A 151 23.63 -11.71 -5.64
N SER A 152 24.49 -11.72 -4.62
CA SER A 152 24.90 -12.90 -3.89
C SER A 152 23.94 -13.20 -2.73
N GLU A 153 24.05 -14.38 -2.12
CA GLU A 153 23.29 -14.70 -0.89
C GLU A 153 23.56 -13.71 0.27
N PHE A 154 24.73 -13.09 0.32
CA PHE A 154 25.03 -12.07 1.33
C PHE A 154 24.30 -10.76 1.04
N ASP A 155 24.18 -10.39 -0.23
CA ASP A 155 23.50 -9.16 -0.64
C ASP A 155 22.00 -9.23 -0.34
N LEU A 156 21.41 -10.44 -0.34
CA LEU A 156 20.00 -10.65 0.02
C LEU A 156 19.68 -10.27 1.48
N GLU A 157 20.69 -10.19 2.35
CA GLU A 157 20.55 -9.80 3.77
C GLU A 157 20.62 -8.28 3.98
N LEU A 158 20.92 -7.50 2.93
CA LEU A 158 21.05 -6.06 3.02
C LEU A 158 19.68 -5.39 3.21
N THR A 159 19.64 -4.40 4.10
CA THR A 159 18.48 -3.56 4.40
C THR A 159 18.77 -2.11 4.02
N LYS A 160 17.72 -1.31 3.76
CA LYS A 160 17.86 0.13 3.50
C LYS A 160 18.27 0.88 4.77
N GLU A 161 17.63 0.52 5.88
CA GLU A 161 17.89 1.04 7.23
C GLU A 161 17.95 -0.12 8.23
N ALA A 162 18.52 0.11 9.41
CA ALA A 162 18.78 -0.97 10.39
C ALA A 162 17.52 -1.73 10.85
N ALA A 163 16.33 -1.11 10.76
CA ALA A 163 15.06 -1.70 11.15
C ALA A 163 14.12 -2.01 9.96
N SER A 164 14.55 -1.76 8.73
CA SER A 164 13.76 -2.09 7.53
C SER A 164 13.95 -3.55 7.12
N TRP A 165 13.09 -4.04 6.24
CA TRP A 165 13.25 -5.38 5.68
C TRP A 165 14.50 -5.49 4.79
N SER A 166 15.03 -6.70 4.73
CA SER A 166 16.08 -7.10 3.79
C SER A 166 15.51 -7.39 2.40
N ILE A 167 16.36 -7.41 1.38
CA ILE A 167 15.98 -7.83 0.02
C ILE A 167 15.28 -9.20 0.04
N ARG A 168 15.79 -10.17 0.82
CA ARG A 168 15.15 -11.49 0.98
C ARG A 168 13.72 -11.39 1.50
N GLN A 169 13.50 -10.59 2.53
CA GLN A 169 12.18 -10.41 3.12
C GLN A 169 11.23 -9.71 2.15
N ILE A 170 11.70 -8.73 1.39
CA ILE A 170 10.91 -8.03 0.37
C ILE A 170 10.45 -9.01 -0.72
N ILE A 171 11.31 -9.93 -1.19
CA ILE A 171 10.93 -10.92 -2.22
C ILE A 171 9.78 -11.83 -1.74
N HIS A 172 9.88 -12.34 -0.51
CA HIS A 172 8.81 -13.15 0.08
C HIS A 172 7.54 -12.33 0.28
N HIS A 173 7.67 -11.07 0.70
CA HIS A 173 6.54 -10.16 0.85
C HIS A 173 5.79 -9.91 -0.47
N VAL A 174 6.52 -9.62 -1.57
CA VAL A 174 5.93 -9.46 -2.91
C VAL A 174 5.19 -10.74 -3.33
N THR A 175 5.80 -11.91 -3.12
CA THR A 175 5.20 -13.19 -3.50
C THR A 175 3.91 -13.49 -2.72
N ASP A 176 3.88 -13.20 -1.42
CA ASP A 176 2.66 -13.38 -0.61
C ASP A 176 1.58 -12.34 -0.98
N GLY A 177 2.01 -11.13 -1.40
CA GLY A 177 1.15 -10.14 -2.04
C GLY A 177 0.46 -10.70 -3.29
N ASP A 178 1.19 -11.35 -4.19
CA ASP A 178 0.63 -11.99 -5.39
C ASP A 178 -0.48 -12.99 -5.06
N LEU A 179 -0.28 -13.81 -4.02
CA LEU A 179 -1.28 -14.78 -3.57
C LEU A 179 -2.54 -14.12 -2.99
N LEU A 180 -2.35 -13.04 -2.22
CA LEU A 180 -3.44 -12.27 -1.65
C LEU A 180 -4.28 -11.61 -2.74
N PHE A 181 -3.63 -10.96 -3.71
CA PHE A 181 -4.30 -10.32 -4.83
C PHE A 181 -4.99 -11.34 -5.73
N LEU A 182 -4.34 -12.47 -6.04
CA LEU A 182 -4.94 -13.57 -6.79
C LEU A 182 -6.24 -14.04 -6.15
N THR A 183 -6.27 -14.19 -4.82
CA THR A 183 -7.47 -14.63 -4.11
C THR A 183 -8.63 -13.63 -4.31
N GLY A 184 -8.35 -12.33 -4.27
CA GLY A 184 -9.34 -11.28 -4.55
C GLY A 184 -9.81 -11.23 -5.99
N MET A 185 -8.89 -11.36 -6.94
CA MET A 185 -9.20 -11.47 -8.37
C MET A 185 -10.12 -12.65 -8.63
N ARG A 186 -9.82 -13.81 -8.06
CA ARG A 186 -10.68 -15.00 -8.17
C ARG A 186 -12.05 -14.77 -7.55
N ALA A 187 -12.14 -14.11 -6.39
CA ALA A 187 -13.43 -13.81 -5.78
C ALA A 187 -14.31 -12.95 -6.70
N ALA A 188 -13.73 -11.91 -7.32
CA ALA A 188 -14.42 -11.07 -8.29
C ALA A 188 -14.91 -11.86 -9.52
N LEU A 189 -14.14 -12.85 -9.99
CA LEU A 189 -14.47 -13.65 -11.16
C LEU A 189 -15.47 -14.78 -10.89
N MET A 190 -15.32 -15.48 -9.75
CA MET A 190 -16.13 -16.65 -9.38
C MET A 190 -17.53 -16.26 -8.92
N ALA A 191 -17.67 -15.15 -8.21
CA ALA A 191 -18.94 -14.68 -7.68
C ALA A 191 -19.06 -13.14 -7.78
N PRO A 192 -19.19 -12.59 -9.00
CA PRO A 192 -19.28 -11.15 -9.19
C PRO A 192 -20.38 -10.51 -8.33
N GLY A 193 -20.07 -9.38 -7.70
CA GLY A 193 -20.97 -8.62 -6.84
C GLY A 193 -21.14 -9.17 -5.43
N GLN A 194 -20.52 -10.30 -5.08
CA GLN A 194 -20.56 -10.81 -3.70
C GLN A 194 -19.55 -10.11 -2.80
N LEU A 195 -19.86 -10.07 -1.49
CA LEU A 195 -18.95 -9.53 -0.48
C LEU A 195 -17.71 -10.43 -0.37
N TYR A 196 -16.54 -9.84 -0.57
CA TYR A 196 -15.25 -10.48 -0.35
C TYR A 196 -14.47 -9.71 0.73
N LYS A 197 -14.23 -10.38 1.85
CA LYS A 197 -13.38 -9.90 2.93
C LYS A 197 -11.98 -10.47 2.72
N PRO A 198 -10.98 -9.65 2.40
CA PRO A 198 -9.62 -10.14 2.29
C PRO A 198 -9.17 -10.57 3.69
N ASN A 199 -8.39 -11.64 3.77
CA ASN A 199 -7.84 -12.05 5.05
C ASN A 199 -6.64 -11.16 5.37
N ASN A 200 -6.72 -10.36 6.43
CA ASN A 200 -5.55 -9.68 7.00
C ASN A 200 -4.99 -10.58 8.11
N PHE A 201 -3.85 -11.23 7.86
CA PHE A 201 -3.20 -12.14 8.81
C PHE A 201 -2.49 -11.42 9.98
N GLY A 202 -3.03 -10.28 10.43
CA GLY A 202 -2.48 -9.48 11.52
C GLY A 202 -1.27 -8.62 11.12
N GLY A 203 -1.19 -8.20 9.85
CA GLY A 203 -0.15 -7.32 9.33
C GLY A 203 1.08 -8.04 8.75
N ASN A 204 1.85 -7.30 7.96
CA ASN A 204 2.95 -7.88 7.18
C ASN A 204 4.13 -8.38 8.05
N ASP A 205 4.42 -7.70 9.17
CA ASP A 205 5.49 -8.12 10.09
C ASP A 205 5.20 -9.47 10.73
N LEU A 206 3.96 -9.68 11.19
CA LEU A 206 3.56 -10.95 11.80
C LEU A 206 3.64 -12.11 10.79
N VAL A 207 3.28 -11.84 9.52
CA VAL A 207 3.43 -12.82 8.44
C VAL A 207 4.90 -13.10 8.17
N SER A 208 5.73 -12.06 8.03
CA SER A 208 7.18 -12.16 7.79
C SER A 208 7.89 -12.98 8.88
N GLU A 209 7.55 -12.75 10.15
CA GLU A 209 8.07 -13.49 11.29
C GLU A 209 7.59 -14.95 11.30
N ASN A 210 6.29 -15.20 11.19
CA ASN A 210 5.72 -16.55 11.28
C ASN A 210 6.09 -17.44 10.09
N LEU A 211 6.31 -16.85 8.92
CA LEU A 211 6.75 -17.55 7.72
C LEU A 211 8.26 -17.49 7.53
N ASP A 212 9.01 -16.97 8.50
CA ASP A 212 10.47 -16.94 8.54
C ASP A 212 11.11 -16.39 7.26
N TYR A 213 10.64 -15.24 6.80
CA TYR A 213 11.11 -14.63 5.55
C TYR A 213 12.62 -14.40 5.54
N ALA A 214 13.21 -14.07 6.70
CA ALA A 214 14.62 -13.74 6.85
C ALA A 214 15.58 -14.91 6.55
N HIS A 215 15.15 -16.17 6.60
CA HIS A 215 16.07 -17.30 6.47
C HIS A 215 15.73 -18.28 5.34
N ARG A 216 14.64 -18.02 4.59
CA ARG A 216 14.17 -18.93 3.55
C ARG A 216 14.83 -18.70 2.18
N PRO A 217 15.05 -19.77 1.40
CA PRO A 217 15.53 -19.64 0.03
C PRO A 217 14.51 -18.89 -0.83
N ILE A 218 14.97 -18.02 -1.73
CA ILE A 218 14.10 -17.17 -2.56
C ILE A 218 13.61 -17.87 -3.84
N ALA A 219 14.32 -18.89 -4.33
CA ALA A 219 14.00 -19.52 -5.61
C ALA A 219 12.55 -20.10 -5.69
N PRO A 220 12.01 -20.75 -4.65
CA PRO A 220 10.61 -21.18 -4.67
C PRO A 220 9.61 -20.01 -4.72
N ALA A 221 9.92 -18.88 -4.08
CA ALA A 221 9.06 -17.71 -4.05
C ALA A 221 8.98 -17.06 -5.44
N LEU A 222 10.14 -16.87 -6.10
CA LEU A 222 10.20 -16.35 -7.48
C LEU A 222 9.46 -17.26 -8.47
N ALA A 223 9.61 -18.58 -8.35
CA ALA A 223 8.88 -19.53 -9.19
C ALA A 223 7.36 -19.47 -8.97
N LEU A 224 6.92 -19.26 -7.72
CA LEU A 224 5.51 -19.12 -7.38
C LEU A 224 4.93 -17.81 -7.94
N SER A 225 5.63 -16.69 -7.76
CA SER A 225 5.23 -15.38 -8.31
C SER A 225 5.00 -15.48 -9.83
N ARG A 226 5.96 -16.05 -10.58
CA ARG A 226 5.79 -16.30 -12.03
C ARG A 226 4.55 -17.11 -12.35
N ALA A 227 4.31 -18.21 -11.63
CA ALA A 227 3.15 -19.07 -11.86
C ALA A 227 1.82 -18.35 -11.57
N VAL A 228 1.79 -17.48 -10.55
CA VAL A 228 0.62 -16.65 -10.23
C VAL A 228 0.35 -15.64 -11.35
N HIS A 229 1.38 -14.96 -11.84
CA HIS A 229 1.24 -14.00 -12.93
C HIS A 229 0.68 -14.66 -14.19
N ASP A 230 1.24 -15.79 -14.61
CA ASP A 230 0.75 -16.56 -15.77
C ASP A 230 -0.73 -16.95 -15.60
N TYR A 231 -1.10 -17.40 -14.40
CA TYR A 231 -2.47 -17.80 -14.09
C TYR A 231 -3.44 -16.61 -14.11
N VAL A 232 -3.05 -15.45 -13.57
CA VAL A 232 -3.88 -14.23 -13.63
C VAL A 232 -4.06 -13.75 -15.07
N LEU A 233 -3.02 -13.80 -15.90
CA LEU A 233 -3.10 -13.44 -17.32
C LEU A 233 -4.06 -14.36 -18.10
N GLU A 234 -4.08 -15.65 -17.78
CA GLU A 234 -5.07 -16.60 -18.32
C GLU A 234 -6.49 -16.21 -17.88
N LEU A 235 -6.70 -15.93 -16.59
CA LEU A 235 -7.99 -15.52 -16.05
C LEU A 235 -8.51 -14.21 -16.67
N ALA A 236 -7.61 -13.29 -17.01
CA ALA A 236 -7.95 -12.04 -17.68
C ALA A 236 -8.58 -12.23 -19.07
N GLN A 237 -8.41 -13.40 -19.70
CA GLN A 237 -9.02 -13.72 -21.00
C GLN A 237 -10.51 -14.11 -20.91
N LEU A 238 -11.05 -14.29 -19.69
CA LEU A 238 -12.46 -14.60 -19.53
C LEU A 238 -13.34 -13.42 -20.02
N PRO A 239 -14.51 -13.68 -20.64
CA PRO A 239 -15.35 -12.60 -21.15
C PRO A 239 -15.78 -11.59 -20.07
N GLY A 240 -15.44 -10.32 -20.26
CA GLY A 240 -15.71 -9.25 -19.30
C GLY A 240 -15.00 -9.45 -17.96
N ALA A 241 -13.86 -10.13 -17.92
CA ALA A 241 -13.09 -10.35 -16.70
C ALA A 241 -12.77 -9.02 -16.00
N TRP A 242 -12.33 -8.05 -16.79
CA TRP A 242 -11.84 -6.75 -16.32
C TRP A 242 -12.83 -6.03 -15.41
N GLU A 243 -14.12 -6.01 -15.78
CA GLU A 243 -15.18 -5.27 -15.09
C GLU A 243 -15.85 -6.07 -13.96
N ARG A 244 -15.62 -7.40 -13.88
CA ARG A 244 -16.17 -8.20 -12.79
C ARG A 244 -15.55 -7.76 -11.47
N PHE A 245 -16.39 -7.64 -10.45
CA PHE A 245 -15.98 -7.07 -9.17
C PHE A 245 -16.47 -7.87 -7.98
N SER A 246 -15.82 -7.65 -6.84
CA SER A 246 -16.33 -8.04 -5.53
C SER A 246 -16.78 -6.80 -4.75
N GLN A 247 -17.78 -6.96 -3.89
CA GLN A 247 -18.11 -5.93 -2.91
C GLN A 247 -17.14 -6.04 -1.73
N ARG A 248 -16.77 -4.89 -1.16
CA ARG A 248 -16.02 -4.76 0.08
C ARG A 248 -16.93 -4.20 1.17
N ASP A 249 -16.42 -4.25 2.40
CA ASP A 249 -17.06 -3.52 3.49
C ASP A 249 -17.19 -2.03 3.13
N GLY A 250 -18.25 -1.38 3.64
CA GLY A 250 -18.57 0.00 3.28
C GLY A 250 -19.19 0.18 1.89
N GLY A 251 -19.44 -0.90 1.14
CA GLY A 251 -20.13 -0.85 -0.16
C GLY A 251 -19.22 -0.51 -1.35
N ARG A 252 -17.90 -0.40 -1.12
CA ARG A 252 -16.90 -0.22 -2.17
C ARG A 252 -16.88 -1.44 -3.10
N GLN A 253 -16.71 -1.19 -4.39
CA GLN A 253 -16.52 -2.23 -5.39
C GLN A 253 -15.04 -2.28 -5.77
N VAL A 254 -14.49 -3.49 -5.87
CA VAL A 254 -13.12 -3.71 -6.36
C VAL A 254 -13.20 -4.70 -7.50
N SER A 255 -12.93 -4.23 -8.72
CA SER A 255 -12.91 -5.03 -9.93
C SER A 255 -11.65 -5.90 -10.02
N PHE A 256 -11.68 -6.86 -10.95
CA PHE A 256 -10.49 -7.60 -11.36
C PHE A 256 -9.42 -6.63 -11.88
N GLY A 257 -9.82 -5.68 -12.74
CA GLY A 257 -8.91 -4.65 -13.26
C GLY A 257 -8.27 -3.81 -12.16
N ASP A 258 -9.06 -3.35 -11.18
CA ASP A 258 -8.53 -2.62 -10.03
C ASP A 258 -7.49 -3.45 -9.26
N SER A 259 -7.78 -4.74 -9.06
CA SER A 259 -6.88 -5.66 -8.36
C SER A 259 -5.57 -5.88 -9.12
N VAL A 260 -5.61 -5.95 -10.46
CA VAL A 260 -4.40 -6.02 -11.31
C VAL A 260 -3.59 -4.75 -11.17
N THR A 261 -4.23 -3.58 -11.23
CA THR A 261 -3.56 -2.29 -11.04
C THR A 261 -2.89 -2.18 -9.67
N PHE A 262 -3.56 -2.62 -8.60
CA PHE A 262 -2.96 -2.66 -7.26
C PHE A 262 -1.76 -3.60 -7.18
N ALA A 263 -1.85 -4.79 -7.80
CA ALA A 263 -0.75 -5.75 -7.82
C ALA A 263 0.48 -5.22 -8.57
N ILE A 264 0.27 -4.51 -9.70
CA ILE A 264 1.36 -3.81 -10.41
C ILE A 264 2.02 -2.81 -9.48
N ARG A 265 1.24 -1.89 -8.88
CA ARG A 265 1.80 -0.84 -8.02
C ARG A 265 2.61 -1.41 -6.87
N HIS A 266 2.07 -2.42 -6.19
CA HIS A 266 2.75 -3.11 -5.08
C HIS A 266 4.07 -3.76 -5.52
N SER A 267 4.06 -4.43 -6.68
CA SER A 267 5.29 -5.01 -7.24
C SER A 267 6.34 -3.94 -7.55
N VAL A 268 5.92 -2.84 -8.20
CA VAL A 268 6.80 -1.73 -8.58
C VAL A 268 7.44 -1.09 -7.35
N GLU A 269 6.65 -0.77 -6.33
CA GLU A 269 7.12 -0.17 -5.09
C GLU A 269 8.27 -0.98 -4.45
N HIS A 270 8.08 -2.28 -4.30
CA HIS A 270 9.09 -3.14 -3.68
C HIS A 270 10.26 -3.49 -4.60
N ILE A 271 10.07 -3.51 -5.93
CA ILE A 271 11.18 -3.63 -6.88
C ILE A 271 12.09 -2.39 -6.80
N GLU A 272 11.51 -1.19 -6.69
CA GLU A 272 12.29 0.04 -6.49
C GLU A 272 12.97 0.04 -5.12
N GLU A 273 12.30 -0.44 -4.06
CA GLU A 273 12.93 -0.59 -2.74
C GLU A 273 14.19 -1.47 -2.79
N ILE A 274 14.13 -2.61 -3.50
CA ILE A 274 15.31 -3.47 -3.73
C ILE A 274 16.42 -2.71 -4.45
N ARG A 275 16.09 -1.93 -5.48
CA ARG A 275 17.08 -1.12 -6.22
C ARG A 275 17.69 -0.02 -5.36
N GLU A 276 16.90 0.61 -4.50
CA GLU A 276 17.39 1.61 -3.55
C GLU A 276 18.37 0.99 -2.54
N ILE A 277 18.07 -0.20 -2.00
CA ILE A 277 18.99 -0.93 -1.12
C ILE A 277 20.32 -1.15 -1.85
N ARG A 278 20.29 -1.60 -3.11
CA ARG A 278 21.50 -1.78 -3.92
C ARG A 278 22.31 -0.48 -4.05
N ILE A 279 21.65 0.63 -4.35
CA ILE A 279 22.29 1.95 -4.49
C ILE A 279 22.98 2.36 -3.18
N VAL A 280 22.30 2.20 -2.04
CA VAL A 280 22.84 2.56 -0.71
C VAL A 280 24.08 1.74 -0.36
N HIS A 281 24.15 0.48 -0.80
CA HIS A 281 25.27 -0.43 -0.53
C HIS A 281 26.31 -0.51 -1.67
N GLY A 282 26.13 0.23 -2.76
CA GLY A 282 27.07 0.29 -3.89
C GLY A 282 27.11 -0.94 -4.79
N LEU A 283 25.95 -1.58 -5.01
CA LEU A 283 25.73 -2.77 -5.86
C LEU A 283 25.10 -2.44 -7.23
#